data_AF-A0A0D1CPI0-F1
#
_entry.id   AF-A0A0D1CPI0-F1
#
_cell.length_a   1.000
_cell.length_b   1.000
_cell.length_c   1.000
_cell.angle_alpha   90.00
_cell.angle_beta   90.00
_cell.angle_gamma   90.00
#
_symmetry.space_group_name_H-M   'P 1'
#
loop_
_entity.id
_entity.type
_entity.pdbx_description
1 polymer ?
#
loop_
_entity_poly.entity_id
_entity_poly.type
_entity_poly.pdbx_seq_one_letter_code
_entity_poly.pdbx_strand_id
1 'polypeptide(L)'
;MATIQEVLDQVAALPTASKPYINPYAGHRSLTEHEQELLGEYARLADTIRRVAALSTLLSSSSAHASLLTQLRVLERKMGLVLTLYKASVWATVQEQAEMAEAEAMAAAGADAYSMDIMAYNADAAAGGGYFYNGSATPSESGQGDDTVVMRQPEYC
;
A
#
# COMPACT_ATOMS: atom_id res chain seq x y z
N MET A 1 -21.70 -20.51 8.31
CA MET A 1 -21.28 -19.16 8.77
C MET A 1 -22.45 -18.25 8.52
N ALA A 2 -22.98 -17.61 9.56
CA ALA A 2 -24.15 -16.77 9.36
C ALA A 2 -23.82 -15.58 8.47
N THR A 3 -24.61 -15.38 7.42
CA THR A 3 -24.43 -14.25 6.50
C THR A 3 -24.94 -12.97 7.15
N ILE A 4 -24.49 -11.79 6.71
CA ILE A 4 -25.04 -10.51 7.18
C ILE A 4 -26.57 -10.49 7.03
N GLN A 5 -27.09 -11.14 5.99
CA GLN A 5 -28.53 -11.25 5.77
C GLN A 5 -29.25 -12.04 6.88
N GLU A 6 -28.66 -13.13 7.40
CA GLU A 6 -29.25 -13.86 8.53
C GLU A 6 -29.21 -13.05 9.83
N VAL A 7 -28.18 -12.24 10.05
CA VAL A 7 -28.12 -11.33 11.20
C VAL A 7 -29.19 -10.25 11.07
N LEU A 8 -29.38 -9.70 9.86
CA LEU A 8 -30.44 -8.72 9.57
C LEU A 8 -31.83 -9.34 9.73
N ASP A 9 -32.03 -10.58 9.31
CA ASP A 9 -33.29 -11.30 9.50
C ASP A 9 -33.53 -11.61 10.98
N GLN A 10 -32.50 -11.89 11.78
CA GLN A 10 -32.61 -11.99 13.25
C GLN A 10 -32.96 -10.65 13.89
N VAL A 11 -32.41 -9.54 13.40
CA VAL A 11 -32.78 -8.19 13.83
C VAL A 11 -34.22 -7.87 13.45
N ALA A 12 -34.67 -8.27 12.26
CA ALA A 12 -36.05 -8.08 11.80
C ALA A 12 -37.05 -8.98 12.57
N ALA A 13 -36.61 -10.17 13.00
CA ALA A 13 -37.37 -11.10 13.81
C ALA A 13 -37.45 -10.68 15.29
N LEU A 14 -36.60 -9.75 15.75
CA LEU A 14 -36.80 -9.14 17.05
C LEU A 14 -38.11 -8.36 17.04
N PRO A 15 -38.91 -8.43 18.10
CA PRO A 15 -40.28 -7.91 18.09
C PRO A 15 -40.28 -6.38 17.97
N THR A 16 -40.13 -5.78 16.78
CA THR A 16 -39.95 -4.33 16.57
C THR A 16 -41.11 -3.47 17.11
N ALA A 17 -42.31 -4.04 17.20
CA ALA A 17 -43.44 -3.40 17.85
C ALA A 17 -43.42 -3.64 19.37
N SER A 18 -43.39 -2.56 20.16
CA SER A 18 -43.82 -2.61 21.55
C SER A 18 -45.29 -3.04 21.53
N LYS A 19 -45.60 -4.28 21.94
CA LYS A 19 -47.00 -4.68 22.16
C LYS A 19 -47.64 -3.61 23.06
N PRO A 20 -48.87 -3.16 22.77
CA PRO A 20 -49.55 -2.21 23.63
C PRO A 20 -49.50 -2.75 25.06
N TYR A 21 -48.88 -1.96 25.95
CA TYR A 21 -48.63 -2.39 27.31
C TYR A 21 -49.97 -2.47 28.05
N ILE A 22 -50.39 -3.69 28.38
CA ILE A 22 -51.57 -3.96 29.19
C ILE A 22 -51.05 -4.36 30.56
N ASN A 23 -51.38 -3.59 31.59
CA ASN A 23 -50.94 -3.88 32.94
C ASN A 23 -51.54 -5.23 33.40
N PRO A 24 -50.71 -6.28 33.61
CA PRO A 24 -51.20 -7.59 34.02
C PRO A 24 -51.75 -7.60 35.47
N TYR A 25 -51.45 -6.55 36.24
CA TYR A 25 -51.88 -6.41 37.64
C TYR A 25 -53.13 -5.53 37.79
N ALA A 26 -53.70 -5.01 36.69
CA ALA A 26 -54.90 -4.18 36.76
C ALA A 26 -56.11 -4.97 37.32
N GLY A 27 -56.73 -4.46 38.38
CA GLY A 27 -57.92 -5.06 38.99
C GLY A 27 -57.63 -6.25 39.91
N HIS A 28 -56.38 -6.42 40.34
CA HIS A 28 -56.02 -7.51 41.25
C HIS A 28 -56.57 -7.26 42.66
N ARG A 29 -57.46 -8.14 43.15
CA ARG A 29 -58.17 -7.97 44.44
C ARG A 29 -57.26 -7.85 45.68
N SER A 30 -56.01 -8.31 45.59
CA SER A 30 -55.07 -8.36 46.72
C SER A 30 -54.11 -7.17 46.75
N LEU A 31 -54.15 -6.28 45.75
CA LEU A 31 -53.21 -5.17 45.59
C LEU A 31 -53.96 -3.85 45.64
N THR A 32 -53.39 -2.85 46.30
CA THR A 32 -53.89 -1.47 46.24
C THR A 32 -53.68 -0.87 44.84
N GLU A 33 -54.46 0.14 44.47
CA GLU A 33 -54.39 0.77 43.14
C GLU A 33 -52.97 1.26 42.81
N HIS A 34 -52.29 1.86 43.79
CA HIS A 34 -50.91 2.34 43.63
C HIS A 34 -49.90 1.20 43.43
N GLU A 35 -50.05 0.08 44.13
CA GLU A 35 -49.17 -1.09 43.96
C GLU A 35 -49.35 -1.74 42.58
N GLN A 36 -50.58 -1.74 42.06
CA GLN A 36 -50.88 -2.25 40.71
C GLN A 36 -50.20 -1.41 39.63
N GLU A 37 -50.22 -0.08 39.77
CA GLU A 37 -49.53 0.84 38.86
C GLU A 37 -48.02 0.65 38.92
N LEU A 38 -47.44 0.62 40.12
CA LEU A 38 -45.99 0.42 40.32
C LEU A 38 -45.51 -0.90 39.72
N LEU A 39 -46.15 -2.02 40.07
CA LEU A 39 -45.78 -3.33 39.52
C LEU A 39 -45.98 -3.41 38.01
N GLY A 40 -46.96 -2.66 37.49
CA GLY A 40 -47.14 -2.49 36.07
C GLY A 40 -45.93 -1.81 35.42
N GLU A 41 -45.53 -0.65 35.92
CA GLU A 41 -44.37 0.06 35.36
C GLU A 41 -43.06 -0.74 35.51
N TYR A 42 -42.89 -1.50 36.60
CA TYR A 42 -41.76 -2.42 36.73
C TYR A 42 -41.80 -3.56 35.71
N ALA A 43 -42.97 -4.12 35.40
CA ALA A 43 -43.11 -5.14 34.36
C ALA A 43 -42.76 -4.57 32.98
N ARG A 44 -43.20 -3.34 32.70
CA ARG A 44 -42.84 -2.62 31.47
C ARG A 44 -41.34 -2.37 31.38
N LEU A 45 -40.72 -1.89 32.45
CA LEU A 45 -39.28 -1.65 32.51
C LEU A 45 -38.46 -2.94 32.37
N ALA A 46 -38.89 -4.03 32.99
CA ALA A 46 -38.22 -5.31 32.86
C ALA A 46 -38.24 -5.82 31.40
N ASP A 47 -39.35 -5.63 30.69
CA ASP A 47 -39.47 -6.01 29.28
C ASP A 47 -38.60 -5.13 28.37
N THR A 48 -38.53 -3.81 28.62
CA THR A 48 -37.63 -2.92 27.87
C THR A 48 -36.17 -3.25 28.12
N ILE A 49 -35.78 -3.56 29.37
CA ILE A 49 -34.40 -3.97 29.70
C ILE A 49 -34.05 -5.29 29.01
N ARG A 50 -34.93 -6.29 29.01
CA ARG A 50 -34.70 -7.56 28.31
C ARG A 50 -34.49 -7.35 26.82
N ARG A 51 -35.28 -6.47 26.21
CA ARG A 51 -35.12 -6.10 24.79
C ARG A 51 -33.76 -5.44 24.54
N VAL A 52 -33.37 -4.47 25.36
CA VAL A 52 -32.07 -3.79 25.24
C VAL A 52 -30.92 -4.80 25.39
N ALA A 53 -31.00 -5.73 26.35
CA ALA A 53 -30.00 -6.77 26.54
C ALA A 53 -29.90 -7.72 25.34
N ALA A 54 -31.04 -8.13 24.78
CA ALA A 54 -31.08 -8.98 23.58
C ALA A 54 -30.47 -8.27 22.35
N LEU A 55 -30.82 -7.00 22.14
CA LEU A 55 -30.23 -6.18 21.08
C LEU A 55 -28.72 -5.99 21.27
N SER A 56 -28.28 -5.69 22.50
CA SER A 56 -26.87 -5.53 22.82
C SER A 56 -26.08 -6.82 22.56
N THR A 57 -26.65 -7.97 22.90
CA THR A 57 -26.01 -9.28 22.66
C THR A 57 -25.90 -9.58 21.17
N LEU A 58 -26.93 -9.25 20.38
CA LEU A 58 -26.90 -9.40 18.92
C LEU A 58 -25.84 -8.48 18.29
N LEU A 59 -25.83 -7.20 18.67
CA LEU A 59 -24.87 -6.21 18.15
C LEU A 59 -23.43 -6.55 18.55
N SER A 60 -23.24 -7.06 19.77
CA SER A 60 -21.94 -7.54 20.26
C SER A 60 -21.57 -8.92 19.70
N SER A 61 -22.43 -9.57 18.91
CA SER A 61 -22.17 -10.92 18.45
C SER A 61 -20.98 -10.94 17.49
N SER A 62 -20.05 -11.86 17.75
CA SER A 62 -18.83 -12.01 16.96
C SER A 62 -19.11 -12.32 15.48
N SER A 63 -20.27 -12.90 15.17
CA SER A 63 -20.66 -13.27 13.81
C SER A 63 -20.79 -12.08 12.85
N ALA A 64 -21.43 -10.99 13.29
CA ALA A 64 -21.57 -9.77 12.51
C ALA A 64 -20.20 -9.14 12.24
N HIS A 65 -19.36 -9.05 13.27
CA HIS A 65 -18.00 -8.53 13.17
C HIS A 65 -17.10 -9.38 12.27
N ALA A 66 -17.18 -10.71 12.37
CA ALA A 66 -16.41 -11.62 11.52
C ALA A 66 -16.73 -11.43 10.04
N SER A 67 -18.01 -11.27 9.70
CA SER A 67 -18.43 -11.02 8.31
C SER A 67 -17.87 -9.70 7.76
N LEU A 68 -17.91 -8.63 8.55
CA LEU A 68 -17.36 -7.32 8.18
C LEU A 68 -15.85 -7.42 7.96
N LEU A 69 -15.13 -8.07 8.89
CA LEU A 69 -13.68 -8.26 8.77
C LEU A 69 -13.29 -9.07 7.54
N THR A 70 -14.09 -10.07 7.14
CA THR A 70 -13.82 -10.80 5.89
C THR A 70 -13.95 -9.91 4.65
N GLN A 71 -14.95 -9.02 4.63
CA GLN A 71 -15.12 -8.07 3.54
C GLN A 71 -13.99 -7.05 3.48
N LEU A 72 -13.58 -6.50 4.63
CA LEU A 72 -12.44 -5.59 4.71
C LEU A 72 -11.14 -6.24 4.21
N ARG A 73 -10.86 -7.49 4.58
CA ARG A 73 -9.68 -8.22 4.07
C ARG A 73 -9.69 -8.43 2.55
N VAL A 74 -10.87 -8.52 1.94
CA VAL A 74 -10.98 -8.59 0.47
C VAL A 74 -10.68 -7.23 -0.15
N LEU A 75 -11.22 -6.16 0.43
CA LEU A 75 -10.95 -4.79 -0.01
C LEU A 75 -9.48 -4.42 0.14
N GLU A 76 -8.86 -4.75 1.26
CA GLU A 76 -7.44 -4.53 1.53
C GLU A 76 -6.56 -5.18 0.46
N ARG A 77 -6.83 -6.43 0.10
CA ARG A 77 -6.05 -7.13 -0.95
C ARG A 77 -6.22 -6.48 -2.32
N LYS A 78 -7.44 -6.06 -2.67
CA LYS A 78 -7.72 -5.38 -3.95
C LYS A 78 -7.05 -4.01 -4.01
N MET A 79 -7.19 -3.21 -2.96
CA MET A 79 -6.60 -1.88 -2.89
C MET A 79 -5.08 -1.91 -2.74
N GLY A 80 -4.56 -2.87 -1.98
CA GLY A 80 -3.12 -3.13 -1.87
C GLY A 80 -2.52 -3.47 -3.23
N LEU A 81 -3.18 -4.31 -4.02
CA LEU A 81 -2.76 -4.63 -5.39
C LEU A 81 -2.80 -3.39 -6.30
N VAL A 82 -3.85 -2.58 -6.23
CA VAL A 82 -3.92 -1.33 -7.02
C VAL A 82 -2.79 -0.38 -6.62
N LEU A 83 -2.52 -0.21 -5.32
CA LEU A 83 -1.46 0.64 -4.81
C LEU A 83 -0.07 0.15 -5.24
N THR A 84 0.20 -1.16 -5.18
CA THR A 84 1.49 -1.71 -5.60
C THR A 84 1.71 -1.56 -7.10
N LEU A 85 0.69 -1.82 -7.92
CA LEU A 85 0.76 -1.61 -9.37
C LEU A 85 0.98 -0.14 -9.71
N TYR A 86 0.26 0.77 -9.05
CA TYR A 86 0.43 2.21 -9.23
C TYR A 86 1.84 2.66 -8.82
N LYS A 87 2.37 2.16 -7.70
CA LYS A 87 3.72 2.51 -7.26
C LYS A 87 4.78 1.99 -8.23
N ALA A 88 4.61 0.77 -8.73
CA ALA A 88 5.50 0.20 -9.74
C ALA A 88 5.44 0.98 -11.05
N SER A 89 4.25 1.40 -11.51
CA SER A 89 4.12 2.18 -12.76
C SER A 89 4.78 3.55 -12.63
N VAL A 90 4.59 4.24 -11.50
CA VAL A 90 5.24 5.53 -11.26
C VAL A 90 6.76 5.36 -11.21
N TRP A 91 7.24 4.36 -10.46
CA TRP A 91 8.68 4.14 -10.35
C TRP A 91 9.31 3.78 -11.70
N ALA A 92 8.64 2.95 -12.52
CA ALA A 92 9.10 2.64 -13.87
C ALA A 92 9.23 3.91 -14.74
N THR A 93 8.22 4.79 -14.73
CA THR A 93 8.28 6.04 -15.51
C THR A 93 9.34 7.02 -15.01
N VAL A 94 9.54 7.12 -13.69
CA VAL A 94 10.54 8.01 -13.11
C VAL A 94 11.95 7.49 -13.40
N GLN A 95 12.13 6.16 -13.33
CA GLN A 95 13.40 5.51 -13.65
C GLN A 95 13.75 5.68 -15.13
N GLU A 96 12.80 5.48 -16.04
CA GLU A 96 13.00 5.71 -17.48
C GLU A 96 13.42 7.15 -17.78
N GLN A 97 12.81 8.14 -17.11
CA GLN A 97 13.21 9.55 -17.25
C GLN A 97 14.61 9.83 -16.71
N ALA A 98 14.99 9.22 -15.59
CA ALA A 98 16.32 9.35 -15.02
C ALA A 98 17.39 8.75 -15.96
N GLU A 99 17.13 7.56 -16.50
CA GLU A 99 18.02 6.88 -17.44
C GLU A 99 18.18 7.67 -18.75
N MET A 100 17.10 8.24 -19.29
CA MET A 100 17.17 9.10 -20.46
C MET A 100 17.99 10.36 -20.21
N ALA A 101 17.78 11.03 -19.07
CA ALA A 101 18.55 12.23 -18.71
C ALA A 101 20.05 11.91 -18.52
N GLU A 102 20.38 10.77 -17.92
CA GLU A 102 21.76 10.29 -17.79
C GLU A 102 22.38 9.95 -19.14
N ALA A 103 21.65 9.30 -20.04
CA ALA A 103 22.12 8.99 -21.39
C ALA A 103 22.37 10.26 -22.22
N GLU A 104 21.51 11.26 -22.13
CA GLU A 104 21.73 12.57 -22.76
C GLU A 104 22.94 13.30 -22.19
N ALA A 105 23.14 13.27 -20.87
CA ALA A 105 24.33 13.83 -20.22
C ALA A 105 25.62 13.11 -20.66
N MET A 106 25.58 11.78 -20.78
CA MET A 106 26.72 10.99 -21.25
C MET A 106 27.01 11.22 -22.73
N ALA A 107 25.97 11.40 -23.56
CA ALA A 107 26.11 11.76 -24.96
C ALA A 107 26.68 13.18 -25.15
N ALA A 108 26.26 14.14 -24.31
CA ALA A 108 26.83 15.49 -24.31
C ALA A 108 28.31 15.48 -23.87
N ALA A 109 28.65 14.76 -22.80
CA ALA A 109 30.03 14.61 -22.34
C ALA A 109 30.91 13.86 -23.37
N GLY A 110 30.37 12.84 -24.03
CA GLY A 110 31.04 12.10 -25.09
C GLY A 110 31.26 12.94 -26.35
N ALA A 111 30.30 13.79 -26.72
CA ALA A 111 30.44 14.74 -27.82
C ALA A 111 31.48 15.83 -27.51
N ASP A 112 31.51 16.34 -26.29
CA ASP A 112 32.51 17.31 -25.84
C ASP A 112 33.92 16.69 -25.85
N ALA A 113 34.08 15.47 -25.34
CA ALA A 113 35.37 14.74 -25.39
C ALA A 113 35.84 14.48 -26.83
N TYR A 114 34.95 14.07 -27.72
CA TYR A 114 35.27 13.85 -29.14
C TYR A 114 35.62 15.17 -29.86
N SER A 115 34.96 16.28 -29.50
CA SER A 115 35.29 17.61 -30.03
C SER A 115 36.66 18.11 -29.55
N MET A 116 37.02 17.82 -28.30
CA MET A 116 38.30 18.18 -27.70
C MET A 116 39.45 17.37 -28.32
N ASP A 117 39.22 16.09 -28.62
CA ASP A 117 40.19 15.23 -29.32
C ASP A 117 40.41 15.67 -30.78
N ILE A 118 39.35 16.04 -31.52
CA ILE A 118 39.48 16.60 -32.88
C ILE A 118 40.20 17.97 -32.89
N MET A 119 39.99 18.81 -31.87
CA MET A 119 40.74 20.05 -31.71
C MET A 119 42.22 19.80 -31.37
N ALA A 120 42.53 18.80 -30.53
CA ALA A 120 43.91 18.42 -30.22
C ALA A 120 44.62 17.84 -31.47
N TYR A 121 43.95 16.99 -32.25
CA TYR A 121 44.50 16.43 -33.48
C TYR A 121 44.78 17.49 -34.55
N ASN A 122 43.89 18.48 -34.71
CA ASN A 122 44.11 19.60 -35.63
C ASN A 122 45.14 20.61 -35.12
N ALA A 123 45.26 20.79 -33.80
CA ALA A 123 46.29 21.65 -33.21
C ALA A 123 47.70 21.05 -33.38
N ASP A 124 47.86 19.74 -33.24
CA ASP A 124 49.13 19.04 -33.53
C ASP A 124 49.45 19.08 -35.04
N ALA A 125 48.45 18.92 -35.91
CA ALA A 125 48.62 19.10 -37.36
C ALA A 125 49.01 20.54 -37.76
N ALA A 126 48.56 21.56 -37.00
CA ALA A 126 48.93 22.96 -37.21
C ALA A 126 50.27 23.35 -36.57
N ALA A 127 50.69 22.66 -35.51
CA ALA A 127 51.99 22.85 -34.82
C ALA A 127 53.12 22.00 -35.42
N GLY A 128 52.79 20.95 -36.19
CA GLY A 128 53.70 20.03 -36.89
C GLY A 128 54.39 20.64 -38.11
N GLY A 129 55.04 21.79 -37.92
CA GLY A 129 56.01 22.34 -38.86
C GLY A 129 57.31 21.52 -38.82
N GLY A 130 57.40 20.53 -39.70
CA GLY A 130 58.66 20.03 -40.28
C GLY A 130 59.66 19.39 -39.31
N TYR A 131 59.49 18.10 -39.01
CA TYR A 131 60.60 17.28 -38.56
C TYR A 131 61.40 16.81 -39.76
N PHE A 132 62.54 17.47 -39.99
CA PHE A 132 63.59 17.01 -40.90
C PHE A 132 64.02 15.59 -40.53
N TYR A 133 63.89 14.67 -41.49
CA TYR A 133 64.46 13.34 -41.41
C TYR A 133 65.99 13.46 -41.49
N ASN A 134 66.70 13.15 -40.40
CA ASN A 134 68.15 12.99 -40.40
C ASN A 134 68.54 11.63 -39.82
N GLY A 135 69.18 10.80 -40.66
CA GLY A 135 70.18 9.83 -40.24
C GLY A 135 69.72 8.40 -39.90
N SER A 136 70.04 7.48 -40.82
CA SER A 136 70.59 6.13 -40.55
C SER A 136 69.86 5.12 -39.65
N ALA A 137 69.39 4.04 -40.28
CA ALA A 137 69.40 2.62 -39.86
C ALA A 137 69.51 2.26 -38.36
N THR A 138 68.47 1.60 -37.83
CA THR A 138 68.45 0.20 -37.32
C THR A 138 67.08 -0.12 -36.66
N PRO A 139 66.55 -1.35 -36.77
CA PRO A 139 65.27 -1.73 -36.15
C PRO A 139 65.49 -2.48 -34.83
N SER A 140 64.65 -2.24 -33.83
CA SER A 140 64.50 -3.16 -32.70
C SER A 140 63.06 -3.20 -32.19
N GLU A 141 62.42 -4.34 -32.42
CA GLU A 141 61.19 -4.84 -31.81
C GLU A 141 61.27 -4.98 -30.29
N SER A 142 60.16 -4.71 -29.61
CA SER A 142 59.52 -5.51 -28.53
C SER A 142 58.33 -4.67 -28.01
N GLY A 143 57.06 -5.08 -28.12
CA GLY A 143 56.45 -6.27 -27.48
C GLY A 143 56.48 -6.04 -25.97
N GLN A 144 55.39 -5.92 -25.20
CA GLN A 144 54.15 -6.68 -25.18
C GLN A 144 53.31 -6.05 -24.04
N GLY A 145 51.99 -5.92 -24.22
CA GLY A 145 51.09 -5.49 -23.15
C GLY A 145 50.98 -6.53 -22.02
N ASP A 146 50.62 -6.08 -20.82
CA ASP A 146 50.12 -6.98 -19.79
C ASP A 146 48.98 -6.31 -19.00
N ASP A 147 47.77 -6.73 -19.38
CA ASP A 147 46.51 -6.48 -18.72
C ASP A 147 46.41 -7.34 -17.46
N THR A 148 46.28 -6.72 -16.29
CA THR A 148 45.58 -7.40 -15.18
C THR A 148 44.64 -6.44 -14.46
N VAL A 149 43.39 -6.41 -14.93
CA VAL A 149 42.24 -5.93 -14.17
C VAL A 149 41.99 -6.89 -13.01
N VAL A 150 42.31 -6.46 -11.78
CA VAL A 150 41.84 -7.14 -10.56
C VAL A 150 40.69 -6.31 -9.98
N MET A 151 39.47 -6.65 -10.41
CA MET A 151 38.25 -6.24 -9.72
C MET A 151 38.13 -7.02 -8.41
N ARG A 152 38.30 -6.35 -7.27
CA ARG A 152 37.90 -6.90 -5.97
C ARG A 152 36.82 -6.01 -5.37
N GLN A 153 35.57 -6.43 -5.54
CA GLN A 153 34.42 -5.88 -4.84
C GLN A 153 34.10 -6.70 -3.55
N PRO A 154 33.29 -6.14 -2.64
CA PRO A 154 33.51 -6.20 -1.19
C PRO A 154 32.64 -7.26 -0.49
N GLU A 155 33.13 -7.81 0.61
CA GLU A 155 32.29 -8.53 1.57
C GLU A 155 31.94 -7.60 2.74
N TYR A 156 30.64 -7.33 2.90
CA TYR A 156 30.04 -6.68 4.06
C TYR A 156 29.66 -7.77 5.08
N CYS A 157 30.09 -7.58 6.34
CA CYS A 157 29.50 -8.23 7.52
C CYS A 157 28.55 -7.24 8.22
#